data_AF-A0A661QNM5-F1
#
_entry.id   AF-A0A661QNM5-F1
#
_cell.length_a   1.000
_cell.length_b   1.000
_cell.length_c   1.000
_cell.angle_alpha   90.00
_cell.angle_beta   90.00
_cell.angle_gamma   90.00
#
_symmetry.space_group_name_H-M   'P 1'
#
loop_
_entity.id
_entity.type
_entity.pdbx_description
1 polymer ?
#
loop_
_entity_poly.entity_id
_entity_poly.type
_entity_poly.pdbx_seq_one_letter_code
_entity_poly.pdbx_strand_id
1 'polypeptide(L)'
;TDIIKDSKDEEPAPDPVFLARLFLFMAQELDVQQSDIDHELALSIDDELDLFKSMTGEDRVLDISKGSLFDNDAGAYMTGQRVAAWLTVMQKDDYVPSFLVTGSRIVFNEIIATDAVEDVCFFESVSLEQPVSFKKEMERFLMTLIGEKWRGAEYISCPQFETGGMETINLRLCILPGKGPEALIKPDALINRAVITDEPLKHKQASLNTLVGLIE
;
A
#
# COMPACT_ATOMS: atom_id res chain seq x y z
N THR A 1 -3.79 56.33 28.10
CA THR A 1 -3.35 55.63 26.87
C THR A 1 -3.41 54.15 27.16
N ASP A 2 -4.56 53.55 26.88
CA ASP A 2 -4.79 52.12 27.07
C ASP A 2 -4.19 51.36 25.88
N ILE A 3 -3.25 50.47 26.18
CA ILE A 3 -2.69 49.53 25.22
C ILE A 3 -3.58 48.29 25.28
N ILE A 4 -4.44 48.12 24.27
CA ILE A 4 -5.15 46.87 24.05
C ILE A 4 -4.09 45.83 23.70
N LYS A 5 -3.85 44.90 24.64
CA LYS A 5 -3.06 43.69 24.41
C LYS A 5 -3.85 42.84 23.42
N ASP A 6 -3.39 42.82 22.18
CA ASP A 6 -3.87 41.90 21.16
C ASP A 6 -3.47 40.49 21.62
N SER A 7 -4.38 39.82 22.35
CA SER A 7 -4.29 38.39 22.58
C SER A 7 -4.50 37.74 21.22
N LYS A 8 -3.39 37.46 20.55
CA LYS A 8 -3.34 36.65 19.36
C LYS A 8 -3.82 35.26 19.77
N ASP A 9 -5.13 35.04 19.67
CA ASP A 9 -5.72 33.72 19.81
C ASP A 9 -5.03 32.85 18.76
N GLU A 10 -4.17 31.94 19.22
CA GLU A 10 -3.57 30.94 18.35
C GLU A 10 -4.72 30.11 17.79
N GLU A 11 -4.97 30.23 16.48
CA GLU A 11 -5.95 29.38 15.81
C GLU A 11 -5.65 27.92 16.17
N PRO A 12 -6.66 27.14 16.60
CA PRO A 12 -6.43 25.77 17.00
C PRO A 12 -5.83 25.02 15.81
N ALA A 13 -4.69 24.35 16.05
CA ALA A 13 -4.03 23.57 15.03
C ALA A 13 -5.03 22.55 14.43
N PRO A 14 -5.07 22.41 13.09
CA PRO A 14 -6.00 21.50 12.43
C PRO A 14 -5.81 20.06 12.91
N ASP A 15 -6.91 19.33 13.05
CA ASP A 15 -6.90 17.93 13.48
C ASP A 15 -6.01 17.08 12.54
N PRO A 16 -4.96 16.42 13.05
CA PRO A 16 -4.04 15.63 12.23
C PRO A 16 -4.74 14.48 11.49
N VAL A 17 -5.80 13.91 12.06
CA VAL A 17 -6.55 12.80 11.46
C VAL A 17 -7.35 13.31 10.27
N PHE A 18 -8.00 14.46 10.44
CA PHE A 18 -8.67 15.16 9.36
C PHE A 18 -7.71 15.49 8.22
N LEU A 19 -6.53 16.04 8.53
CA LEU A 19 -5.51 16.34 7.51
C LEU A 19 -5.01 15.10 6.78
N ALA A 20 -4.76 14.00 7.50
CA ALA A 20 -4.33 12.74 6.90
C ALA A 20 -5.40 12.18 5.96
N ARG A 21 -6.68 12.21 6.35
CA ARG A 21 -7.80 11.81 5.50
C ARG A 21 -7.94 12.69 4.27
N LEU A 22 -7.84 14.01 4.43
CA LEU A 22 -7.90 14.95 3.32
C LEU A 22 -6.74 14.73 2.34
N PHE A 23 -5.53 14.55 2.85
CA PHE A 23 -4.35 14.24 2.03
C PHE A 23 -4.55 12.96 1.22
N LEU A 24 -4.97 11.86 1.87
CA LEU A 24 -5.21 10.59 1.18
C LEU A 24 -6.33 10.71 0.14
N PHE A 25 -7.40 11.44 0.44
CA PHE A 25 -8.49 11.67 -0.50
C PHE A 25 -8.01 12.43 -1.74
N MET A 26 -7.23 13.51 -1.56
CA MET A 26 -6.65 14.25 -2.68
C MET A 26 -5.65 13.40 -3.48
N ALA A 27 -4.85 12.58 -2.80
CA ALA A 27 -3.91 11.68 -3.46
C ALA A 27 -4.64 10.65 -4.34
N GLN A 28 -5.71 10.05 -3.82
CA GLN A 28 -6.54 9.10 -4.57
C GLN A 28 -7.23 9.75 -5.78
N GLU A 29 -7.77 10.96 -5.62
CA GLU A 29 -8.39 11.69 -6.74
C GLU A 29 -7.37 11.98 -7.85
N LEU A 30 -6.14 12.35 -7.49
CA LEU A 30 -5.05 12.55 -8.46
C LEU A 30 -4.66 11.24 -9.15
N ASP A 31 -4.61 10.12 -8.42
CA ASP A 31 -4.30 8.82 -9.01
C ASP A 31 -5.35 8.42 -10.05
N VAL A 32 -6.64 8.65 -9.77
CA VAL A 32 -7.75 8.39 -10.72
C VAL A 32 -7.60 9.27 -11.95
N GLN A 33 -7.39 10.57 -11.77
CA GLN A 33 -7.21 11.50 -12.90
C GLN A 33 -6.01 11.14 -13.76
N GLN A 34 -4.89 10.74 -13.15
CA GLN A 34 -3.71 10.31 -13.90
C GLN A 34 -3.98 9.01 -14.67
N SER A 35 -4.67 8.05 -14.05
CA SER A 35 -5.06 6.80 -14.71
C SER A 35 -5.97 7.05 -15.91
N ASP A 36 -6.91 7.99 -15.81
CA ASP A 36 -7.81 8.35 -16.91
C ASP A 36 -7.04 9.00 -18.07
N ILE A 37 -6.11 9.91 -17.76
CA ILE A 37 -5.24 10.55 -18.76
C ILE A 37 -4.36 9.52 -19.46
N ASP A 38 -3.73 8.63 -18.70
CA ASP A 38 -2.87 7.58 -19.24
C ASP A 38 -3.68 6.64 -20.14
N HIS A 39 -4.91 6.30 -19.76
CA HIS A 39 -5.81 5.50 -20.58
C HIS A 39 -6.19 6.20 -21.90
N GLU A 40 -6.59 7.47 -21.85
CA GLU A 40 -6.93 8.24 -23.06
C GLU A 40 -5.73 8.39 -24.00
N LEU A 41 -4.54 8.62 -23.44
CA LEU A 41 -3.30 8.70 -24.21
C LEU A 41 -2.96 7.36 -24.89
N ALA A 42 -3.18 6.24 -24.20
CA ALA A 42 -3.00 4.90 -24.76
C ALA A 42 -3.89 4.68 -25.99
N LEU A 43 -5.18 5.01 -25.86
CA LEU A 43 -6.14 4.89 -26.95
C LEU A 43 -5.76 5.80 -28.12
N SER A 44 -5.33 7.04 -27.86
CA SER A 44 -4.90 7.96 -28.91
C SER A 44 -3.65 7.46 -29.66
N ILE A 45 -2.70 6.84 -28.96
CA ILE A 45 -1.51 6.25 -29.60
C ILE A 45 -1.91 5.06 -30.46
N ASP A 46 -2.86 4.23 -30.01
CA ASP A 46 -3.36 3.10 -30.78
C ASP A 46 -4.09 3.57 -32.06
N ASP A 47 -4.92 4.60 -31.95
CA ASP A 47 -5.59 5.22 -33.11
C ASP A 47 -4.58 5.82 -34.11
N GLU A 48 -3.52 6.48 -33.61
CA GLU A 48 -2.45 7.02 -34.45
C GLU A 48 -1.70 5.90 -35.19
N LEU A 49 -1.35 4.82 -34.48
CA LEU A 49 -0.69 3.66 -35.08
C LEU A 49 -1.55 3.02 -36.16
N ASP A 50 -2.86 2.89 -35.94
CA ASP A 50 -3.78 2.31 -36.91
C ASP A 50 -3.97 3.21 -38.14
N LEU A 51 -4.01 4.53 -37.95
CA LEU A 51 -4.00 5.49 -39.04
C LEU A 51 -2.73 5.37 -39.89
N PHE A 52 -1.55 5.31 -39.26
CA PHE A 52 -0.27 5.16 -39.98
C PHE A 52 -0.18 3.85 -40.77
N LYS A 53 -0.64 2.73 -40.20
CA LYS A 53 -0.75 1.45 -40.93
C LYS A 53 -1.65 1.59 -42.16
N SER A 54 -2.81 2.24 -42.01
CA SER A 54 -3.77 2.42 -43.11
C SER A 54 -3.21 3.26 -44.26
N MET A 55 -2.36 4.25 -43.96
CA MET A 55 -1.78 5.15 -44.95
C MET A 55 -0.58 4.56 -45.69
N THR A 56 0.26 3.80 -45.00
CA THR A 56 1.53 3.30 -45.56
C THR A 56 1.42 1.90 -46.14
N GLY A 57 0.41 1.12 -45.73
CA GLY A 57 0.24 -0.28 -46.15
C GLY A 57 1.34 -1.21 -45.67
N GLU A 58 2.25 -0.73 -44.81
CA GLU A 58 3.35 -1.49 -44.21
C GLU A 58 3.09 -1.66 -42.71
N ASP A 59 3.24 -2.89 -42.20
CA ASP A 59 3.28 -3.21 -40.77
C ASP A 59 4.62 -2.76 -40.15
N ARG A 60 4.97 -1.48 -40.28
CA ARG A 60 6.10 -0.94 -39.51
C ARG A 60 5.62 -0.72 -38.09
N VAL A 61 6.14 -1.53 -37.18
CA VAL A 61 6.08 -1.28 -35.74
C VAL A 61 6.84 0.02 -35.51
N LEU A 62 6.11 1.14 -35.41
CA LEU A 62 6.69 2.36 -34.85
C LEU A 62 7.10 2.01 -33.42
N ASP A 63 8.40 2.07 -33.15
CA ASP A 63 9.01 1.82 -31.84
C ASP A 63 8.72 3.02 -30.92
N ILE A 64 7.45 3.41 -30.82
CA ILE A 64 6.94 4.26 -29.76
C ILE A 64 6.95 3.33 -28.57
N SER A 65 7.97 3.46 -27.72
CA SER A 65 8.16 2.65 -26.52
C SER A 65 6.94 2.77 -25.61
N LYS A 66 5.91 1.94 -25.86
CA LYS A 66 4.71 1.81 -25.01
C LYS A 66 5.10 1.46 -23.57
N GLY A 67 6.27 0.85 -23.37
CA GLY A 67 6.74 0.38 -22.06
C GLY A 67 7.09 1.46 -21.01
N SER A 68 7.11 2.75 -21.35
CA SER A 68 7.47 3.81 -20.37
C SER A 68 6.29 4.66 -19.90
N LEU A 69 5.13 4.61 -20.56
CA LEU A 69 4.01 5.51 -20.26
C LEU A 69 2.93 4.86 -19.36
N PHE A 70 2.94 3.54 -19.16
CA PHE A 70 1.78 2.82 -18.63
C PHE A 70 2.00 2.00 -17.35
N ASP A 71 3.17 2.09 -16.72
CA ASP A 71 3.45 1.39 -15.46
C ASP A 71 3.80 2.40 -14.36
N ASN A 72 2.93 3.41 -14.20
CA ASN A 72 3.02 4.33 -13.08
C ASN A 72 2.40 3.66 -11.85
N ASP A 73 3.26 3.17 -10.97
CA ASP A 73 2.88 2.79 -9.61
C ASP A 73 2.21 3.99 -8.92
N ALA A 74 0.88 3.95 -8.74
CA ALA A 74 0.11 5.04 -8.13
C ALA A 74 0.63 5.41 -6.73
N GLY A 75 1.24 4.46 -6.01
CA GLY A 75 1.86 4.68 -4.71
C GLY A 75 3.23 5.37 -4.75
N ALA A 76 3.82 5.59 -5.94
CA ALA A 76 5.14 6.18 -6.11
C ALA A 76 5.23 7.65 -5.67
N TYR A 77 4.17 8.42 -5.89
CA TYR A 77 4.18 9.84 -5.58
C TYR A 77 3.96 10.06 -4.08
N MET A 78 4.92 10.71 -3.41
CA MET A 78 4.85 11.00 -1.96
C MET A 78 4.61 9.74 -1.11
N THR A 79 5.24 8.61 -1.46
CA THR A 79 5.05 7.30 -0.82
C THR A 79 5.13 7.37 0.70
N GLY A 80 6.18 7.99 1.25
CA GLY A 80 6.37 8.10 2.70
C GLY A 80 5.22 8.87 3.38
N GLN A 81 4.81 10.01 2.80
CA GLN A 81 3.68 10.80 3.33
C GLN A 81 2.36 10.03 3.24
N ARG A 82 2.14 9.26 2.17
CA ARG A 82 0.95 8.39 2.02
C ARG A 82 0.93 7.29 3.07
N VAL A 83 2.03 6.59 3.27
CA VAL A 83 2.16 5.55 4.32
C VAL A 83 1.93 6.17 5.71
N ALA A 84 2.55 7.32 6.01
CA ALA A 84 2.38 8.00 7.29
C ALA A 84 0.94 8.49 7.51
N ALA A 85 0.29 9.07 6.50
CA ALA A 85 -1.10 9.49 6.58
C ALA A 85 -2.04 8.29 6.78
N TRP A 86 -1.80 7.18 6.07
CA TRP A 86 -2.58 5.95 6.22
C TRP A 86 -2.45 5.36 7.63
N LEU A 87 -1.23 5.28 8.17
CA LEU A 87 -0.98 4.82 9.53
C LEU A 87 -1.59 5.74 10.59
N THR A 88 -1.57 7.07 10.35
CA THR A 88 -2.22 8.06 11.23
C THR A 88 -3.73 7.84 11.33
N VAL A 89 -4.39 7.56 10.21
CA VAL A 89 -5.83 7.23 10.19
C VAL A 89 -6.08 5.90 10.91
N MET A 90 -5.32 4.87 10.56
CA MET A 90 -5.46 3.52 11.12
C MET A 90 -5.31 3.49 12.65
N GLN A 91 -4.42 4.29 13.24
CA GLN A 91 -4.22 4.33 14.69
C GLN A 91 -5.48 4.77 15.46
N LYS A 92 -6.36 5.55 14.82
CA LYS A 92 -7.59 6.08 15.42
C LYS A 92 -8.80 5.17 15.25
N ASP A 93 -8.74 4.19 14.37
CA ASP A 93 -9.83 3.21 14.23
C ASP A 93 -9.85 2.24 15.41
N ASP A 94 -11.02 1.71 15.76
CA ASP A 94 -11.16 0.77 16.89
C ASP A 94 -10.39 -0.54 16.67
N TYR A 95 -10.16 -0.90 15.41
CA TYR A 95 -9.45 -2.10 14.98
C TYR A 95 -8.19 -1.72 14.20
N VAL A 96 -7.04 -2.23 14.65
CA VAL A 96 -5.77 -2.07 13.95
C VAL A 96 -5.48 -3.36 13.18
N PRO A 97 -5.53 -3.35 11.83
CA PRO A 97 -5.26 -4.54 11.03
C PRO A 97 -3.82 -4.99 11.25
N SER A 98 -3.64 -6.30 11.41
CA SER A 98 -2.31 -6.92 11.55
C SER A 98 -1.83 -7.55 10.25
N PHE A 99 -2.61 -7.41 9.18
CA PHE A 99 -2.25 -7.81 7.84
C PHE A 99 -2.54 -6.65 6.89
N LEU A 100 -1.49 -6.14 6.27
CA LEU A 100 -1.49 -5.02 5.34
C LEU A 100 -1.14 -5.55 3.95
N VAL A 101 -1.85 -5.11 2.92
CA VAL A 101 -1.59 -5.54 1.54
C VAL A 101 -1.57 -4.32 0.63
N THR A 102 -0.65 -4.32 -0.32
CA THR A 102 -0.52 -3.28 -1.35
C THR A 102 -0.30 -3.92 -2.72
N GLY A 103 -0.79 -3.28 -3.78
CA GLY A 103 -0.40 -3.58 -5.17
C GLY A 103 0.77 -2.71 -5.66
N SER A 104 1.20 -1.74 -4.86
CA SER A 104 2.30 -0.82 -5.17
C SER A 104 3.62 -1.40 -4.68
N ARG A 105 4.54 -1.68 -5.62
CA ARG A 105 5.89 -2.18 -5.30
C ARG A 105 6.70 -1.11 -4.55
N ILE A 106 6.53 0.16 -4.88
CA ILE A 106 7.25 1.26 -4.22
C ILE A 106 6.78 1.41 -2.77
N VAL A 107 5.46 1.38 -2.53
CA VAL A 107 4.90 1.37 -1.17
C VAL A 107 5.40 0.16 -0.39
N PHE A 108 5.39 -1.03 -1.00
CA PHE A 108 5.88 -2.24 -0.36
C PHE A 108 7.35 -2.09 0.05
N ASN A 109 8.21 -1.70 -0.88
CA ASN A 109 9.64 -1.47 -0.62
C ASN A 109 9.86 -0.43 0.48
N GLU A 110 9.06 0.64 0.50
CA GLU A 110 9.15 1.68 1.54
C GLU A 110 8.83 1.12 2.93
N ILE A 111 7.81 0.26 3.03
CA ILE A 111 7.39 -0.42 4.26
C ILE A 111 8.45 -1.43 4.73
N ILE A 112 8.95 -2.27 3.81
CA ILE A 112 9.90 -3.35 4.13
C ILE A 112 11.35 -2.88 4.26
N ALA A 113 11.67 -1.62 3.92
CA ALA A 113 13.01 -1.04 4.10
C ALA A 113 13.46 -0.96 5.57
N THR A 114 12.63 -1.40 6.51
CA THR A 114 13.00 -1.53 7.92
C THR A 114 13.76 -2.85 8.12
N ASP A 115 14.95 -2.81 8.74
CA ASP A 115 15.81 -3.98 9.02
C ASP A 115 15.19 -5.09 9.90
N ALA A 116 13.92 -4.92 10.30
CA ALA A 116 13.19 -5.86 11.15
C ALA A 116 12.21 -6.75 10.36
N VAL A 117 12.12 -6.62 9.03
CA VAL A 117 11.20 -7.42 8.21
C VAL A 117 11.88 -8.70 7.71
N GLU A 118 11.14 -9.80 7.75
CA GLU A 118 11.57 -11.12 7.25
C GLU A 118 10.60 -11.63 6.16
N ASP A 119 11.14 -12.25 5.11
CA ASP A 119 10.34 -12.93 4.09
C ASP A 119 9.70 -14.21 4.66
N VAL A 120 8.42 -14.44 4.35
CA VAL A 120 7.67 -15.61 4.82
C VAL A 120 7.46 -16.61 3.68
N CYS A 121 6.71 -16.21 2.66
CA CYS A 121 6.34 -17.05 1.53
C CYS A 121 6.18 -16.19 0.28
N PHE A 122 6.44 -16.80 -0.88
CA PHE A 122 6.03 -16.27 -2.17
C PHE A 122 5.04 -17.25 -2.80
N PHE A 123 3.90 -16.73 -3.20
CA PHE A 123 2.82 -17.49 -3.81
C PHE A 123 2.72 -17.08 -5.27
N GLU A 124 3.08 -18.00 -6.16
CA GLU A 124 3.14 -17.75 -7.59
C GLU A 124 1.85 -18.21 -8.28
N SER A 125 1.33 -17.38 -9.19
CA SER A 125 0.19 -17.71 -10.06
C SER A 125 -1.03 -18.26 -9.31
N VAL A 126 -1.38 -17.62 -8.20
CA VAL A 126 -2.57 -17.96 -7.40
C VAL A 126 -3.82 -17.61 -8.19
N SER A 127 -4.60 -18.61 -8.59
CA SER A 127 -5.91 -18.38 -9.21
C SER A 127 -6.83 -17.64 -8.24
N LEU A 128 -7.65 -16.70 -8.74
CA LEU A 128 -8.66 -16.02 -7.93
C LEU A 128 -9.87 -16.92 -7.59
N GLU A 129 -10.06 -18.02 -8.34
CA GLU A 129 -11.17 -18.96 -8.20
C GLU A 129 -10.83 -20.13 -7.25
N GLN A 130 -10.36 -19.83 -6.05
CA GLN A 130 -9.98 -20.87 -5.09
C GLN A 130 -11.19 -21.49 -4.37
N PRO A 131 -11.13 -22.78 -4.00
CA PRO A 131 -12.19 -23.41 -3.20
C PRO A 131 -12.31 -22.81 -1.80
N VAL A 132 -13.50 -22.87 -1.20
CA VAL A 132 -13.77 -22.33 0.16
C VAL A 132 -12.87 -22.95 1.23
N SER A 133 -12.49 -24.22 1.07
CA SER A 133 -11.55 -24.91 1.97
C SER A 133 -10.19 -24.22 2.01
N PHE A 134 -9.71 -23.77 0.85
CA PHE A 134 -8.45 -23.06 0.72
C PHE A 134 -8.50 -21.70 1.42
N LYS A 135 -9.58 -20.93 1.24
CA LYS A 135 -9.73 -19.63 1.93
C LYS A 135 -9.60 -19.78 3.45
N LYS A 136 -10.22 -20.82 4.02
CA LYS A 136 -10.11 -21.15 5.45
C LYS A 136 -8.71 -21.58 5.87
N GLU A 137 -7.99 -22.27 5.00
CA GLU A 137 -6.61 -22.66 5.25
C GLU A 137 -5.68 -21.44 5.25
N MET A 138 -5.82 -20.55 4.26
CA MET A 138 -5.09 -19.29 4.20
C MET A 138 -5.41 -18.39 5.40
N GLU A 139 -6.68 -18.24 5.76
CA GLU A 139 -7.08 -17.49 6.96
C GLU A 139 -6.42 -18.08 8.22
N ARG A 140 -6.44 -19.40 8.38
CA ARG A 140 -5.77 -20.06 9.51
C ARG A 140 -4.26 -19.79 9.50
N PHE A 141 -3.63 -19.92 8.33
CA PHE A 141 -2.21 -19.67 8.15
C PHE A 141 -1.82 -18.24 8.56
N LEU A 142 -2.53 -17.23 8.03
CA LEU A 142 -2.32 -15.82 8.38
C LEU A 142 -2.55 -15.56 9.87
N MET A 143 -3.61 -16.14 10.46
CA MET A 143 -3.89 -15.98 11.90
C MET A 143 -2.80 -16.59 12.79
N THR A 144 -2.24 -17.74 12.40
CA THR A 144 -1.09 -18.34 13.09
C THR A 144 0.13 -17.42 13.04
N LEU A 145 0.42 -16.87 11.86
CA LEU A 145 1.54 -15.95 11.68
C LEU A 145 1.39 -14.66 12.51
N ILE A 146 0.17 -14.14 12.65
CA ILE A 146 -0.10 -12.92 13.43
C ILE A 146 -0.08 -13.20 14.95
N GLY A 147 -0.56 -14.38 15.35
CA GLY A 147 -0.85 -14.70 16.76
C GLY A 147 0.21 -15.50 17.50
N GLU A 148 1.17 -16.12 16.80
CA GLU A 148 2.23 -16.91 17.43
C GLU A 148 3.59 -16.18 17.44
N LYS A 149 4.46 -16.56 18.39
CA LYS A 149 5.82 -16.04 18.42
C LYS A 149 6.55 -16.49 17.16
N TRP A 150 7.06 -15.54 16.38
CA TRP A 150 7.88 -15.82 15.20
C TRP A 150 9.12 -16.64 15.56
N ARG A 151 9.38 -17.70 14.78
CA ARG A 151 10.51 -18.62 14.99
C ARG A 151 11.50 -18.63 13.82
N GLY A 152 11.25 -17.84 12.77
CA GLY A 152 11.98 -17.88 11.51
C GLY A 152 11.20 -18.58 10.39
N ALA A 153 11.49 -18.19 9.15
CA ALA A 153 10.79 -18.67 7.95
C ALA A 153 10.95 -20.19 7.72
N GLU A 154 12.06 -20.76 8.16
CA GLU A 154 12.39 -22.18 8.04
C GLU A 154 11.43 -23.15 8.78
N TYR A 155 10.64 -22.62 9.73
CA TYR A 155 9.67 -23.40 10.50
C TYR A 155 8.24 -23.32 9.97
N ILE A 156 8.06 -22.75 8.77
CA ILE A 156 6.75 -22.44 8.22
C ILE A 156 6.47 -23.31 7.02
N SER A 157 5.32 -23.99 7.08
CA SER A 157 4.76 -24.66 5.92
C SER A 157 3.80 -23.71 5.23
N CYS A 158 4.23 -23.12 4.12
CA CYS A 158 3.36 -22.34 3.24
C CYS A 158 2.22 -23.24 2.72
N PRO A 159 0.96 -22.77 2.67
CA PRO A 159 -0.11 -23.50 2.00
C PRO A 159 0.22 -23.69 0.52
N GLN A 160 -0.37 -24.72 -0.11
CA GLN A 160 -0.21 -24.98 -1.54
C GLN A 160 -1.45 -24.52 -2.32
N PHE A 161 -1.24 -24.03 -3.54
CA PHE A 161 -2.28 -23.42 -4.36
C PHE A 161 -2.51 -24.23 -5.62
N GLU A 162 -3.74 -24.22 -6.11
CA GLU A 162 -3.99 -24.57 -7.49
C GLU A 162 -3.43 -23.46 -8.38
N THR A 163 -2.41 -23.81 -9.15
CA THR A 163 -1.78 -22.95 -10.15
C THR A 163 -2.53 -23.10 -11.48
N GLY A 164 -2.88 -21.98 -12.10
CA GLY A 164 -3.56 -21.96 -13.40
C GLY A 164 -5.02 -21.52 -13.31
N GLY A 165 -5.42 -20.74 -14.31
CA GLY A 165 -6.70 -20.04 -14.39
C GLY A 165 -6.60 -18.92 -15.44
N MET A 166 -7.72 -18.29 -15.80
CA MET A 166 -7.69 -17.10 -16.67
C MET A 166 -7.15 -15.87 -15.94
N GLU A 167 -7.35 -15.78 -14.63
CA GLU A 167 -6.89 -14.68 -13.78
C GLU A 167 -6.09 -15.22 -12.60
N THR A 168 -4.82 -14.85 -12.55
CA THR A 168 -3.88 -15.27 -11.50
C THR A 168 -3.14 -14.06 -10.95
N ILE A 169 -2.82 -14.10 -9.65
CA ILE A 169 -2.00 -13.09 -8.97
C ILE A 169 -0.77 -13.73 -8.35
N ASN A 170 0.29 -12.96 -8.20
CA ASN A 170 1.41 -13.31 -7.34
C ASN A 170 1.25 -12.58 -6.00
N LEU A 171 1.52 -13.29 -4.90
CA LEU A 171 1.50 -12.69 -3.57
C LEU A 171 2.82 -12.97 -2.86
N ARG A 172 3.57 -11.90 -2.58
CA ARG A 172 4.71 -11.96 -1.66
C ARG A 172 4.24 -11.59 -0.27
N LEU A 173 4.60 -12.41 0.73
CA LEU A 173 4.26 -12.16 2.13
C LEU A 173 5.54 -12.01 2.97
N CYS A 174 5.62 -10.91 3.70
CA CYS A 174 6.66 -10.64 4.68
C CYS A 174 6.03 -10.45 6.06
N ILE A 175 6.86 -10.58 7.10
CA ILE A 175 6.47 -10.40 8.49
C ILE A 175 7.38 -9.41 9.19
N LEU A 176 6.81 -8.63 10.10
CA LEU A 176 7.50 -7.80 11.07
C LEU A 176 7.33 -8.45 12.45
N PRO A 177 8.33 -9.22 12.94
CA PRO A 177 8.22 -9.98 14.17
C PRO A 177 8.14 -9.09 15.42
N GLY A 178 7.23 -9.40 16.34
CA GLY A 178 7.16 -8.76 17.65
C GLY A 178 6.74 -7.29 17.65
N LYS A 179 6.28 -6.76 16.50
CA LYS A 179 5.92 -5.34 16.35
C LYS A 179 4.56 -5.20 15.67
N GLY A 180 3.78 -4.23 16.15
CA GLY A 180 2.55 -3.79 15.50
C GLY A 180 2.82 -2.90 14.29
N PRO A 181 1.77 -2.57 13.50
CA PRO A 181 1.91 -1.78 12.28
C PRO A 181 2.32 -0.33 12.55
N GLU A 182 2.19 0.16 13.78
CA GLU A 182 2.74 1.46 14.19
C GLU A 182 4.26 1.55 14.05
N ALA A 183 4.97 0.42 14.11
CA ALA A 183 6.41 0.38 13.91
C ALA A 183 6.84 0.63 12.46
N LEU A 184 5.88 0.69 11.52
CA LEU A 184 6.11 1.04 10.12
C LEU A 184 6.19 2.56 9.90
N ILE A 185 5.83 3.38 10.89
CA ILE A 185 5.93 4.84 10.80
C ILE A 185 7.41 5.23 10.90
N LYS A 186 7.98 5.74 9.80
CA LYS A 186 9.29 6.36 9.84
C LYS A 186 9.18 7.79 10.42
N PRO A 187 10.07 8.20 11.35
CA PRO A 187 9.99 9.50 12.02
C PRO A 187 10.06 10.72 11.10
N ASP A 188 10.67 10.57 9.93
CA ASP A 188 10.89 11.59 8.89
C ASP A 188 9.73 11.73 7.90
N ALA A 189 8.82 10.75 7.83
CA ALA A 189 7.66 10.76 6.94
C ALA A 189 6.45 11.56 7.49
N LEU A 190 6.56 12.08 8.72
CA LEU A 190 5.47 12.77 9.40
C LEU A 190 5.23 14.17 8.81
N ILE A 191 4.08 14.33 8.16
CA ILE A 191 3.61 15.58 7.53
C ILE A 191 3.55 16.73 8.55
N ASN A 192 3.42 16.43 9.85
CA ASN A 192 3.52 17.39 10.94
C ASN A 192 4.23 16.77 12.15
N ARG A 193 5.44 17.24 12.46
CA ARG A 193 6.28 16.79 13.59
C ARG A 193 5.67 17.04 14.98
N ALA A 194 4.55 17.76 15.05
CA ALA A 194 3.93 18.25 16.27
C ALA A 194 2.86 17.33 16.88
N VAL A 195 2.40 16.27 16.20
CA VAL A 195 1.16 15.57 16.62
C VAL A 195 1.24 14.05 16.53
N ILE A 196 2.28 13.45 17.10
CA ILE A 196 2.10 12.14 17.72
C ILE A 196 2.15 12.39 19.22
N THR A 197 0.99 12.63 19.82
CA THR A 197 0.87 12.62 21.28
C THR A 197 1.20 11.22 21.77
N ASP A 198 2.14 11.12 22.71
CA ASP A 198 2.54 9.94 23.52
C ASP A 198 1.38 9.38 24.38
N GLU A 199 0.13 9.40 23.90
CA GLU A 199 -0.94 8.70 24.61
C GLU A 199 -0.77 7.18 24.40
N PRO A 200 -0.52 6.41 25.46
CA PRO A 200 -0.38 4.97 25.34
C PRO A 200 -1.71 4.39 24.88
N LEU A 201 -1.68 3.75 23.70
CA LEU A 201 -2.79 2.99 23.12
C LEU A 201 -3.39 2.05 24.18
N LYS A 202 -4.56 2.41 24.71
CA LYS A 202 -5.28 1.58 25.68
C LYS A 202 -5.83 0.34 24.97
N HIS A 203 -5.34 -0.82 25.42
CA HIS A 203 -5.94 -2.16 25.24
C HIS A 203 -6.59 -2.44 23.87
N LYS A 204 -5.79 -2.41 22.80
CA LYS A 204 -6.09 -3.20 21.60
C LYS A 204 -5.43 -4.57 21.77
N GLN A 205 -6.12 -5.64 21.38
CA GLN A 205 -5.58 -6.99 21.40
C GLN A 205 -4.39 -7.04 20.44
N ALA A 206 -3.20 -6.77 20.96
CA ALA A 206 -2.01 -6.61 20.14
C ALA A 206 -1.68 -7.96 19.50
N SER A 207 -1.74 -8.00 18.19
CA SER A 207 -1.07 -9.05 17.42
C SER A 207 0.39 -9.13 17.83
N LEU A 208 0.95 -10.33 17.82
CA LEU A 208 2.37 -10.50 18.11
C LEU A 208 3.23 -10.01 16.95
N ASN A 209 2.73 -10.16 15.72
CA ASN A 209 3.46 -9.78 14.51
C ASN A 209 2.55 -9.02 13.54
N THR A 210 3.16 -8.20 12.68
CA THR A 210 2.48 -7.54 11.56
C THR A 210 2.87 -8.22 10.25
N LEU A 211 1.89 -8.52 9.40
CA LEU A 211 2.10 -9.07 8.07
C LEU A 211 1.97 -7.98 7.01
N VAL A 212 2.86 -8.02 6.01
CA VAL A 212 2.86 -7.12 4.86
C VAL A 212 2.87 -7.95 3.59
N GLY A 213 1.89 -7.73 2.71
CA GLY A 213 1.74 -8.42 1.44
C GLY A 213 1.90 -7.48 0.24
N LEU A 214 2.52 -7.99 -0.83
CA LEU A 214 2.54 -7.36 -2.16
C LEU A 214 1.82 -8.26 -3.16
N ILE A 215 0.81 -7.70 -3.83
CA ILE A 215 0.12 -8.34 -4.97
C ILE A 215 0.80 -7.85 -6.25
N GLU A 216 1.26 -8.78 -7.10
CA GLU A 216 1.89 -8.52 -8.42
C GLU A 216 1.21 -9.31 -9.55
#